data_AF-A0A7W2R5G4-F1
#
_entry.id   AF-A0A7W2R5G4-F1
#
_cell.length_a   1.000
_cell.length_b   1.000
_cell.length_c   1.000
_cell.angle_alpha   90.00
_cell.angle_beta   90.00
_cell.angle_gamma   90.00
#
_symmetry.space_group_name_H-M   'P 1'
#
loop_
_entity.id
_entity.type
_entity.pdbx_description
1 polymer ?
#
loop_
_entity_poly.entity_id
_entity_poly.type
_entity_poly.pdbx_seq_one_letter_code
_entity_poly.pdbx_strand_id
1 'polypeptide(L)'
;MTDYQQTEEFKRREKESEDVQAILTTWNPLGSRSKEISDLDNYFTEANDILFHIRTNLHFPKKGDRQTRTVRIVRTVLNEAFGLSLTDSDCEKPAAKIVSVVEIK
;
A
#
# COMPACT_ATOMS: atom_id res chain seq x y z
N MET A 1 19.12 6.50 20.32
CA MET A 1 18.69 5.25 19.63
C MET A 1 19.95 4.58 19.15
N THR A 2 20.16 3.31 19.52
CA THR A 2 21.34 2.54 19.10
C THR A 2 21.16 2.07 17.65
N ASP A 3 22.26 1.83 16.92
CA ASP A 3 22.26 1.30 15.54
C ASP A 3 21.39 0.04 15.41
N TYR A 4 21.31 -0.76 16.48
CA TYR A 4 20.45 -1.93 16.57
C TYR A 4 18.95 -1.59 16.46
N GLN A 5 18.46 -0.56 17.17
CA GLN A 5 17.05 -0.16 17.10
C GLN A 5 16.68 0.37 15.71
N GLN A 6 17.60 1.08 15.05
CA GLN A 6 17.42 1.54 13.67
C GLN A 6 17.38 0.37 12.69
N THR A 7 18.21 -0.66 12.93
CA THR A 7 18.25 -1.87 12.09
C THR A 7 16.96 -2.69 12.18
N GLU A 8 16.41 -2.87 13.39
CA GLU A 8 15.16 -3.62 13.57
C GLU A 8 13.94 -2.85 13.05
N GLU A 9 13.94 -1.52 13.19
CA GLU A 9 12.91 -0.70 12.56
C GLU A 9 12.98 -0.75 11.03
N PHE A 10 14.18 -0.70 10.46
CA PHE A 10 14.38 -0.84 9.01
C PHE A 10 13.85 -2.19 8.51
N LYS A 11 14.27 -3.30 9.11
CA LYS A 11 13.79 -4.65 8.76
C LYS A 11 12.28 -4.78 8.87
N ARG A 12 11.67 -4.21 9.93
CA ARG A 12 10.21 -4.22 10.07
C ARG A 12 9.53 -3.45 8.93
N ARG A 13 10.04 -2.27 8.58
CA ARG A 13 9.47 -1.46 7.49
C ARG A 13 9.62 -2.13 6.13
N GLU A 14 10.76 -2.77 5.89
CA GLU A 14 11.02 -3.57 4.70
C GLU A 14 10.01 -4.73 4.63
N LYS A 15 9.84 -5.46 5.74
CA LYS A 15 8.87 -6.56 5.81
C LYS A 15 7.43 -6.11 5.56
N GLU A 16 7.00 -4.99 6.15
CA GLU A 16 5.68 -4.41 5.88
C GLU A 16 5.51 -4.06 4.39
N SER A 17 6.56 -3.55 3.73
CA SER A 17 6.52 -3.24 2.29
C SER A 17 6.36 -4.50 1.45
N GLU A 18 7.12 -5.56 1.74
CA GLU A 18 7.00 -6.85 1.07
C GLU A 18 5.60 -7.46 1.23
N ASP A 19 5.03 -7.37 2.43
CA ASP A 19 3.70 -7.93 2.72
C ASP A 19 2.60 -7.16 1.99
N VAL A 20 2.68 -5.82 1.92
CA VAL A 20 1.77 -4.99 1.12
C VAL A 20 1.94 -5.29 -0.38
N GLN A 21 3.17 -5.38 -0.87
CA GLN A 21 3.48 -5.76 -2.25
C GLN A 21 2.86 -7.12 -2.61
N ALA A 22 2.97 -8.11 -1.72
CA ALA A 22 2.39 -9.44 -1.92
C ALA A 22 0.85 -9.39 -1.98
N ILE A 23 0.20 -8.57 -1.16
CA ILE A 23 -1.25 -8.34 -1.21
C ILE A 23 -1.65 -7.77 -2.56
N LEU A 24 -0.96 -6.74 -3.05
CA LEU A 24 -1.25 -6.09 -4.34
C LEU A 24 -1.00 -7.03 -5.51
N THR A 25 0.12 -7.77 -5.49
CA THR A 25 0.46 -8.76 -6.51
C THR A 25 -0.57 -9.88 -6.58
N THR A 26 -1.03 -10.38 -5.44
CA THR A 26 -2.06 -11.43 -5.36
C THR A 26 -3.42 -10.91 -5.85
N TRP A 27 -3.77 -9.67 -5.51
CA TRP A 27 -5.02 -9.06 -5.96
C TRP A 27 -5.00 -8.72 -7.45
N ASN A 28 -3.86 -8.26 -7.95
CA ASN A 28 -3.60 -7.86 -9.34
C ASN A 28 -4.68 -6.93 -9.93
N PRO A 29 -4.77 -5.67 -9.47
CA PRO A 29 -5.77 -4.71 -9.97
C PRO A 29 -5.66 -4.42 -11.48
N LEU A 30 -4.51 -4.66 -12.09
CA LEU A 30 -4.29 -4.52 -13.54
C LEU A 30 -4.89 -5.68 -14.35
N GLY A 31 -5.23 -6.82 -13.73
CA GLY A 31 -5.73 -7.98 -14.44
C GLY A 31 -4.75 -8.46 -15.52
N SER A 32 -5.21 -8.60 -16.76
CA SER A 32 -4.34 -9.00 -17.89
C SER A 32 -3.34 -7.94 -18.31
N ARG A 33 -3.63 -6.65 -18.03
CA ARG A 33 -2.75 -5.52 -18.40
C ARG A 33 -1.40 -5.59 -17.71
N SER A 34 -1.27 -6.32 -16.59
CA SER A 34 0.02 -6.49 -15.90
C SER A 34 1.08 -7.16 -16.79
N LYS A 35 0.67 -7.97 -17.78
CA LYS A 35 1.59 -8.61 -18.73
C LYS A 35 2.10 -7.66 -19.81
N GLU A 36 1.47 -6.50 -19.96
CA GLU A 36 1.78 -5.50 -21.00
C GLU A 36 2.71 -4.41 -20.46
N ILE A 37 2.87 -4.30 -19.14
CA ILE A 37 3.75 -3.33 -18.48
C ILE A 37 5.11 -3.99 -18.24
N SER A 38 6.10 -3.65 -19.08
CA SER A 38 7.43 -4.28 -19.06
C SER A 38 8.23 -4.02 -17.80
N ASP A 39 7.98 -2.89 -17.14
CA ASP A 39 8.67 -2.39 -15.96
C ASP A 39 7.85 -2.57 -14.67
N LEU A 40 6.78 -3.36 -14.70
CA LEU A 40 5.98 -3.64 -13.51
C LEU A 40 6.84 -4.37 -12.46
N ASP A 41 7.09 -3.71 -11.34
CA ASP A 41 7.93 -4.18 -10.23
C ASP A 41 7.14 -5.02 -9.20
N ASN A 42 6.10 -5.72 -9.66
CA ASN A 42 5.11 -6.37 -8.80
C ASN A 42 4.51 -5.42 -7.75
N TYR A 43 4.25 -4.17 -8.12
CA TYR A 43 3.65 -3.14 -7.26
C TYR A 43 4.54 -2.71 -6.08
N PHE A 44 5.87 -2.84 -6.20
CA PHE A 44 6.81 -2.46 -5.14
C PHE A 44 6.76 -0.95 -4.88
N THR A 45 6.75 -0.16 -5.95
CA THR A 45 6.65 1.31 -5.86
C THR A 45 5.34 1.72 -5.18
N GLU A 46 4.20 1.17 -5.59
CA GLU A 46 2.90 1.52 -5.01
C GLU A 46 2.75 1.03 -3.56
N ALA A 47 3.34 -0.11 -3.21
CA ALA A 47 3.36 -0.59 -1.83
C ALA A 47 4.05 0.41 -0.90
N ASN A 48 5.19 0.96 -1.32
CA ASN A 48 5.92 1.98 -0.56
C ASN A 48 5.11 3.29 -0.44
N ASP A 49 4.47 3.74 -1.51
CA ASP A 49 3.65 4.96 -1.49
C ASP A 49 2.43 4.82 -0.57
N ILE A 50 1.75 3.67 -0.60
CA ILE A 50 0.65 3.36 0.32
C ILE A 50 1.14 3.44 1.78
N LEU A 51 2.26 2.79 2.11
CA LEU A 51 2.82 2.83 3.46
C LEU A 51 3.23 4.24 3.87
N PHE A 52 3.84 5.00 2.95
CA PHE A 52 4.23 6.38 3.16
C PHE A 52 3.03 7.25 3.54
N HIS A 53 1.92 7.18 2.77
CA HIS A 53 0.71 7.93 3.08
C HIS A 53 0.04 7.47 4.37
N ILE A 54 0.03 6.17 4.66
CA ILE A 54 -0.55 5.63 5.91
C ILE A 54 0.16 6.24 7.12
N ARG A 55 1.50 6.28 7.11
CA ARG A 55 2.33 6.73 8.25
C ARG A 55 2.39 8.26 8.39
N THR A 56 2.63 8.97 7.29
CA THR A 56 2.85 10.44 7.32
C THR A 56 1.56 11.23 7.42
N ASN A 57 0.45 10.69 6.91
CA ASN A 57 -0.81 11.41 6.72
C ASN A 57 -0.73 12.58 5.75
N LEU A 58 0.32 12.61 4.93
CA LEU A 58 0.45 13.53 3.82
C LEU A 58 -0.62 13.20 2.77
N HIS A 59 -1.30 14.23 2.25
CA HIS A 59 -2.41 14.14 1.29
C HIS A 59 -3.70 13.45 1.76
N PHE A 60 -3.62 12.62 2.81
CA PHE A 60 -4.75 11.89 3.39
C PHE A 60 -4.88 12.21 4.88
N PRO A 61 -5.59 13.29 5.25
CA PRO A 61 -5.75 13.70 6.65
C PRO A 61 -6.36 12.57 7.49
N LYS A 62 -5.97 12.47 8.77
CA LYS A 62 -6.53 11.52 9.74
C LYS A 62 -7.98 11.88 10.09
N LYS A 63 -8.89 11.64 9.15
CA LYS A 63 -10.34 11.78 9.31
C LYS A 63 -11.01 10.42 9.04
N GLY A 64 -11.99 10.07 9.87
CA GLY A 64 -12.68 8.78 9.79
C GLY A 64 -11.87 7.63 10.38
N ASP A 65 -12.38 6.42 10.22
CA ASP A 65 -11.71 5.21 10.69
C ASP A 65 -10.54 4.82 9.76
N ARG A 66 -9.63 4.02 10.31
CA ARG A 66 -8.40 3.60 9.66
C ARG A 66 -8.65 2.80 8.38
N GLN A 67 -9.70 2.00 8.35
CA GLN A 67 -10.04 1.17 7.19
C GLN A 67 -10.50 2.05 6.04
N THR A 68 -11.48 2.92 6.26
CA THR A 68 -11.98 3.87 5.26
C THR A 68 -10.86 4.74 4.69
N ARG A 69 -9.94 5.18 5.54
CA ARG A 69 -8.77 5.96 5.10
C ARG A 69 -7.83 5.14 4.22
N THR A 70 -7.55 3.89 4.59
CA THR A 70 -6.66 3.00 3.83
C THR A 70 -7.26 2.65 2.46
N VAL A 71 -8.58 2.45 2.39
CA VAL A 71 -9.31 2.29 1.12
C VAL A 71 -9.04 3.45 0.17
N ARG A 72 -9.15 4.69 0.65
CA ARG A 72 -8.91 5.89 -0.16
C ARG A 72 -7.46 6.01 -0.62
N ILE A 73 -6.50 5.65 0.23
CA ILE A 73 -5.07 5.66 -0.10
C ILE A 73 -4.80 4.66 -1.23
N VAL A 74 -5.20 3.39 -1.05
CA VAL A 74 -5.00 2.32 -2.04
C VAL A 74 -5.62 2.71 -3.38
N ARG A 75 -6.88 3.17 -3.36
CA ARG A 75 -7.59 3.60 -4.56
C ARG A 75 -6.85 4.72 -5.30
N THR A 76 -6.41 5.74 -4.56
CA THR A 76 -5.78 6.93 -5.16
C THR A 76 -4.42 6.58 -5.75
N VAL A 77 -3.54 5.91 -4.98
CA VAL A 77 -2.21 5.50 -5.45
C VAL A 77 -2.31 4.66 -6.72
N LEU A 78 -3.17 3.63 -6.73
CA LEU A 78 -3.26 2.72 -7.87
C LEU A 78 -3.93 3.34 -9.09
N ASN A 79 -4.94 4.20 -8.89
CA ASN A 79 -5.56 4.92 -10.00
C ASN A 79 -4.58 5.92 -10.64
N GLU A 80 -3.79 6.62 -9.83
CA GLU A 80 -2.79 7.58 -10.31
C GLU A 80 -1.62 6.87 -11.01
N ALA A 81 -1.09 5.79 -10.42
CA ALA A 81 0.04 5.04 -10.98
C ALA A 81 -0.29 4.37 -12.32
N PHE A 82 -1.50 3.79 -12.45
CA PHE A 82 -1.84 2.91 -13.57
C PHE A 82 -2.95 3.41 -14.49
N GLY A 83 -3.48 4.61 -14.23
CA GLY A 83 -4.64 5.15 -14.95
C GLY A 83 -5.87 4.25 -14.81
N LEU A 84 -6.09 3.69 -13.62
CA LEU A 84 -7.25 2.84 -13.32
C LEU A 84 -8.47 3.69 -12.91
N SER A 85 -9.62 3.03 -12.80
CA SER A 85 -10.87 3.62 -12.32
C SER A 85 -11.47 2.81 -11.17
N LEU A 86 -10.60 2.35 -10.26
CA LEU A 86 -11.01 1.61 -9.07
C LEU A 86 -11.92 2.49 -8.19
N THR A 87 -12.96 1.87 -7.64
CA THR A 87 -13.86 2.47 -6.66
C THR A 87 -13.41 2.13 -5.24
N ASP A 88 -14.02 2.78 -4.23
CA ASP A 88 -13.77 2.45 -2.83
C ASP A 88 -14.08 0.96 -2.55
N SER A 89 -15.16 0.43 -3.14
CA SER A 89 -15.58 -0.96 -2.97
C SER A 89 -14.56 -1.96 -3.51
N ASP A 90 -13.93 -1.66 -4.66
CA ASP A 90 -12.88 -2.51 -5.22
C ASP A 90 -11.67 -2.62 -4.28
N CYS A 91 -11.41 -1.56 -3.51
CA CYS A 91 -10.26 -1.45 -2.63
C CYS A 91 -10.53 -1.93 -1.19
N GLU A 92 -11.76 -2.26 -0.80
CA GLU A 92 -12.11 -2.64 0.58
C GLU A 92 -11.32 -3.85 1.09
N LYS A 93 -11.36 -4.96 0.35
CA LYS A 93 -10.68 -6.21 0.72
C LYS A 93 -9.15 -6.07 0.79
N PRO A 94 -8.45 -5.53 -0.22
CA PRO A 94 -7.01 -5.35 -0.13
C PRO A 94 -6.62 -4.36 0.98
N ALA A 95 -7.38 -3.27 1.15
CA ALA A 95 -7.13 -2.32 2.23
C ALA A 95 -7.25 -2.95 3.62
N ALA A 96 -8.23 -3.85 3.84
CA ALA A 96 -8.38 -4.55 5.12
C ALA A 96 -7.16 -5.41 5.46
N LYS A 97 -6.61 -6.11 4.45
CA LYS A 97 -5.37 -6.88 4.61
C LYS A 97 -4.18 -5.97 4.93
N ILE A 98 -4.06 -4.84 4.24
CA ILE A 98 -2.99 -3.86 4.49
C ILE A 98 -3.08 -3.28 5.90
N VAL A 99 -4.30 -2.97 6.38
CA VAL A 99 -4.51 -2.51 7.78
C VAL A 99 -4.01 -3.54 8.79
N SER A 100 -4.18 -4.84 8.52
CA SER A 100 -3.71 -5.92 9.39
C SER A 100 -2.19 -6.14 9.40
N VAL A 101 -1.50 -5.74 8.33
CA VAL A 101 -0.03 -5.81 8.21
C VAL A 101 0.62 -4.64 8.95
N VAL A 102 0.04 -3.45 8.83
CA VAL A 102 0.68 -2.24 9.35
C VAL A 102 0.39 -2.09 10.83
N GLU A 103 1.40 -2.18 11.68
CA GLU A 103 1.31 -1.77 13.08
C GLU A 103 1.65 -0.28 13.19
N ILE A 104 0.65 0.57 13.40
CA ILE A 104 0.91 1.98 13.72
C ILE A 104 0.97 2.09 15.24
N LYS A 105 2.18 2.34 15.77
CA LYS A 105 2.39 2.74 17.17
C LYS A 105 1.95 4.19 17.39
#